data_AF-A0A3D8YSB4-F1
#
_entry.id   AF-A0A3D8YSB4-F1
#
_cell.length_a   1.000
_cell.length_b   1.000
_cell.length_c   1.000
_cell.angle_alpha   90.00
_cell.angle_beta   90.00
_cell.angle_gamma   90.00
#
_symmetry.space_group_name_H-M   'P 1'
#
loop_
_entity.id
_entity.type
_entity.pdbx_description
1 polymer ?
#
loop_
_entity_poly.entity_id
_entity_poly.type
_entity_poly.pdbx_seq_one_letter_code
_entity_poly.pdbx_strand_id
1 'polypeptide(L)'
;MDSIKDQLNTELQKITLDDMRKQEIIDNVKSSRESKTYEPVWKYRMVLMSFVLLSLTIAFINRKAPNVTQAEGGETRNILDLLAYDSVKTVMLAVLFLMFYGVLKRSIRKQGRALPACANCGTIWTHKLALKKAFGNEKTSCPNCGEENYQTRNSRKKTSVFQLLMPLIIIMANVFENGFYGFFIYLVFLLVLNICLVPYYVELQLDDPMDEPWW
;
A
#
# COMPACT_ATOMS: atom_id res chain seq x y z
N MET A 1 33.77 55.87 -17.82
CA MET A 1 33.58 54.41 -17.91
C MET A 1 33.62 53.74 -16.54
N ASP A 2 34.12 54.46 -15.52
CA ASP A 2 34.35 53.94 -14.17
C ASP A 2 33.07 53.80 -13.32
N SER A 3 32.08 54.67 -13.51
CA SER A 3 30.81 54.63 -12.75
C SER A 3 30.00 53.35 -12.94
N ILE A 4 30.03 52.74 -14.14
CA ILE A 4 29.30 51.50 -14.42
C ILE A 4 29.99 50.31 -13.73
N LYS A 5 31.33 50.32 -13.68
CA LYS A 5 32.13 49.28 -13.04
C LYS A 5 31.87 49.25 -11.52
N ASP A 6 31.74 50.42 -10.92
CA ASP A 6 31.48 50.54 -9.48
C ASP A 6 30.04 50.11 -9.12
N GLN A 7 29.04 50.46 -9.94
CA GLN A 7 27.68 49.94 -9.78
C GLN A 7 27.62 48.41 -9.94
N LEU A 8 28.33 47.86 -10.92
CA LEU A 8 28.34 46.42 -11.16
C LEU A 8 28.98 45.66 -9.99
N ASN A 9 30.08 46.18 -9.43
CA ASN A 9 30.73 45.59 -8.25
C ASN A 9 29.84 45.63 -7.00
N THR A 10 29.04 46.69 -6.85
CA THR A 10 28.10 46.85 -5.73
C THR A 10 26.91 45.89 -5.85
N GLU A 11 26.38 45.71 -7.06
CA GLU A 11 25.35 44.70 -7.36
C GLU A 11 25.91 43.26 -7.23
N LEU A 12 27.15 43.01 -7.66
CA LEU A 12 27.83 41.71 -7.50
C LEU A 12 28.04 41.35 -6.02
N GLN A 13 28.40 42.32 -5.17
CA GLN A 13 28.47 42.12 -3.70
C GLN A 13 27.10 41.84 -3.07
N LYS A 14 26.01 42.34 -3.66
CA LYS A 14 24.65 42.02 -3.23
C LYS A 14 24.19 40.63 -3.68
N ILE A 15 24.78 40.12 -4.78
CA ILE A 15 24.54 38.78 -5.34
C ILE A 15 25.44 37.72 -4.68
N THR A 16 26.59 38.09 -4.10
CA THR A 16 27.33 37.17 -3.23
C THR A 16 26.44 36.87 -2.03
N LEU A 17 25.84 35.68 -2.04
CA LEU A 17 24.89 35.23 -1.04
C LEU A 17 25.40 35.58 0.36
N ASP A 18 24.61 36.38 1.07
CA ASP A 18 24.77 36.65 2.49
C ASP A 18 25.03 35.33 3.23
N ASP A 19 25.99 35.34 4.15
CA ASP A 19 26.46 34.10 4.79
C ASP A 19 25.32 33.41 5.56
N MET A 20 24.30 34.17 5.99
CA MET A 20 23.06 33.62 6.54
C MET A 20 22.24 32.82 5.51
N ARG A 21 22.08 33.32 4.27
CA ARG A 21 21.38 32.58 3.21
C ARG A 21 22.15 31.33 2.78
N LYS A 22 23.48 31.36 2.83
CA LYS A 22 24.28 30.14 2.61
C LYS A 22 24.03 29.11 3.70
N GLN A 23 23.98 29.52 4.98
CA GLN A 23 23.68 28.61 6.08
C GLN A 23 22.25 28.05 5.96
N GLU A 24 21.27 28.88 5.62
CA GLU A 24 19.88 28.45 5.40
C GLU A 24 19.76 27.44 4.25
N ILE A 25 20.48 27.64 3.14
CA ILE A 25 20.52 26.69 2.03
C ILE A 25 21.21 25.39 2.44
N ILE A 26 22.32 25.46 3.20
CA ILE A 26 23.02 24.28 3.71
C ILE A 26 22.11 23.47 4.65
N ASP A 27 21.39 24.13 5.55
CA ASP A 27 20.48 23.49 6.50
C ASP A 27 19.25 22.89 5.79
N ASN A 28 18.67 23.58 4.80
CA ASN A 28 17.59 23.05 3.97
C ASN A 28 18.03 21.86 3.11
N VAL A 29 19.26 21.88 2.58
CA VAL A 29 19.83 20.75 1.85
C VAL A 29 20.13 19.59 2.80
N LYS A 30 20.60 19.85 4.01
CA LYS A 30 20.91 18.82 5.02
C LYS A 30 19.63 18.15 5.53
N SER A 31 18.59 18.92 5.86
CA SER A 31 17.28 18.40 6.26
C SER A 31 16.59 17.64 5.12
N SER A 32 16.70 18.12 3.87
CA SER A 32 16.22 17.38 2.67
C SER A 32 17.03 16.12 2.35
N ARG A 33 18.29 16.03 2.78
CA ARG A 33 19.14 14.85 2.57
C ARG A 33 18.88 13.78 3.61
N GLU A 34 18.57 14.16 4.85
CA GLU A 34 18.10 13.26 5.90
C GLU A 34 16.70 12.70 5.60
N SER A 35 15.85 13.44 4.90
CA SER A 35 14.49 12.99 4.53
C SER A 35 14.41 12.05 3.32
N LYS A 36 15.53 11.80 2.60
CA LYS A 36 15.61 10.76 1.55
C LYS A 36 15.60 9.37 2.18
N THR A 37 14.43 9.01 2.68
CA THR A 37 14.05 7.66 3.04
C THR A 37 14.25 6.78 1.80
N TYR A 38 15.26 5.91 1.82
CA TYR A 38 15.47 4.88 0.80
C TYR A 38 14.13 4.20 0.49
N GLU A 39 13.53 4.48 -0.67
CA GLU A 39 12.36 3.72 -1.11
C GLU A 39 12.80 2.27 -1.32
N PRO A 40 12.28 1.31 -0.54
CA PRO A 40 12.81 -0.04 -0.60
C PRO A 40 12.31 -0.70 -1.89
N VAL A 41 13.25 -0.96 -2.81
CA VAL A 41 13.12 -1.80 -4.03
C VAL A 41 12.41 -3.14 -3.77
N TRP A 42 12.33 -3.56 -2.51
CA TRP A 42 11.57 -4.71 -2.02
C TRP A 42 10.06 -4.65 -2.31
N LYS A 43 9.44 -3.47 -2.44
CA LYS A 43 7.99 -3.37 -2.66
C LYS A 43 7.57 -4.02 -3.97
N TYR A 44 8.31 -3.78 -5.06
CA TYR A 44 8.01 -4.38 -6.36
C TYR A 44 8.23 -5.89 -6.36
N ARG A 45 9.31 -6.36 -5.72
CA ARG A 45 9.62 -7.79 -5.66
C ARG A 45 8.59 -8.59 -4.87
N MET A 46 8.09 -8.05 -3.75
CA MET A 46 7.05 -8.74 -2.97
C MET A 46 5.70 -8.77 -3.68
N VAL A 47 5.31 -7.66 -4.32
CA VAL A 47 4.08 -7.60 -5.12
C VAL A 47 4.17 -8.54 -6.31
N LEU A 48 5.28 -8.51 -7.06
CA LEU A 48 5.53 -9.40 -8.20
C LEU A 48 5.49 -10.87 -7.77
N MET A 49 6.18 -11.23 -6.67
CA MET A 49 6.18 -12.61 -6.17
C MET A 49 4.79 -13.06 -5.71
N SER A 50 4.02 -12.19 -5.07
CA SER A 50 2.63 -12.50 -4.72
C SER A 50 1.76 -12.70 -5.97
N PHE A 51 1.98 -11.91 -7.02
CA PHE A 51 1.26 -12.01 -8.29
C PHE A 51 1.64 -13.28 -9.06
N VAL A 52 2.92 -13.66 -9.04
CA VAL A 52 3.43 -14.89 -9.66
C VAL A 52 2.93 -16.13 -8.92
N LEU A 53 2.94 -16.11 -7.59
CA LEU A 53 2.37 -17.21 -6.79
C LEU A 53 0.87 -17.33 -7.01
N LEU A 54 0.16 -16.21 -7.03
CA LEU A 54 -1.28 -16.19 -7.29
C LEU A 54 -1.60 -16.68 -8.71
N SER A 55 -0.86 -16.23 -9.74
CA SER A 55 -1.05 -16.69 -11.11
C SER A 55 -0.72 -18.18 -11.29
N LEU A 56 0.31 -18.68 -10.61
CA LEU A 56 0.65 -20.12 -10.59
C LEU A 56 -0.44 -20.94 -9.89
N THR A 57 -0.98 -20.47 -8.77
CA THR A 57 -2.10 -21.15 -8.10
C THR A 57 -3.35 -21.17 -8.96
N ILE A 58 -3.67 -20.07 -9.66
CA ILE A 58 -4.80 -19.99 -10.59
C ILE A 58 -4.59 -20.92 -11.78
N ALA A 59 -3.38 -20.95 -12.35
CA ALA A 59 -3.03 -21.85 -13.46
C ALA A 59 -3.14 -23.33 -13.05
N PHE A 60 -2.81 -23.65 -11.80
CA PHE A 60 -2.95 -25.00 -11.27
C PHE A 60 -4.42 -25.40 -11.07
N ILE A 61 -5.26 -24.48 -10.58
CA ILE A 61 -6.69 -24.71 -10.39
C ILE A 61 -7.45 -24.80 -11.72
N ASN A 62 -7.05 -24.03 -12.73
CA ASN A 62 -7.69 -24.03 -14.06
C ASN A 62 -7.23 -25.15 -14.99
N ARG A 63 -6.32 -26.04 -14.56
CA ARG A 63 -6.03 -27.25 -15.33
C ARG A 63 -7.25 -28.15 -15.31
N LYS A 64 -8.01 -28.13 -16.41
CA LYS A 64 -8.98 -29.18 -16.70
C LYS A 64 -8.28 -30.52 -16.61
N ALA A 65 -8.92 -31.47 -15.92
CA ALA A 65 -8.47 -32.86 -15.88
C ALA A 65 -8.13 -33.31 -17.31
N PRO A 66 -6.96 -33.93 -17.57
CA PRO A 66 -6.79 -34.64 -18.83
C PRO A 66 -7.94 -35.65 -18.94
N ASN A 67 -8.58 -35.74 -20.11
CA ASN A 67 -9.56 -36.77 -20.39
C ASN A 67 -8.84 -38.12 -20.37
N VAL A 68 -8.75 -38.74 -19.20
CA VAL A 68 -8.19 -40.07 -19.01
C VAL A 68 -9.29 -41.05 -19.40
N THR A 69 -9.17 -41.63 -20.59
CA THR A 69 -9.86 -42.85 -20.97
C THR A 69 -9.52 -43.93 -19.94
N GLN A 70 -10.56 -44.60 -19.44
CA GLN A 70 -10.53 -45.61 -18.40
C GLN A 70 -9.41 -46.65 -18.62
N ALA A 71 -8.60 -46.87 -17.58
CA ALA A 71 -7.91 -48.13 -17.34
C ALA A 71 -7.99 -48.43 -15.85
N GLU A 72 -8.37 -49.67 -15.56
CA GLU A 72 -8.73 -50.23 -14.25
C GLU A 72 -7.58 -50.24 -13.24
N GLY A 73 -7.95 -50.27 -11.95
CA GLY A 73 -7.15 -50.89 -10.91
C GLY A 73 -6.20 -49.96 -10.16
N GLY A 74 -6.73 -49.25 -9.17
CA GLY A 74 -5.94 -48.56 -8.16
C GLY A 74 -6.77 -47.49 -7.47
N GLU A 75 -6.90 -47.60 -6.15
CA GLU A 75 -7.58 -46.65 -5.26
C GLU A 75 -6.81 -45.32 -5.16
N THR A 76 -6.51 -44.69 -6.30
CA THR A 76 -6.04 -43.30 -6.33
C THR A 76 -7.28 -42.43 -6.27
N ARG A 77 -7.70 -42.04 -5.06
CA ARG A 77 -8.57 -40.89 -4.88
C ARG A 77 -7.94 -39.72 -5.64
N ASN A 78 -8.51 -39.40 -6.79
CA ASN A 78 -7.95 -38.38 -7.67
C ASN A 78 -7.94 -37.07 -6.90
N ILE A 79 -6.74 -36.57 -6.60
CA ILE A 79 -6.52 -35.30 -5.88
C ILE A 79 -7.29 -34.15 -6.55
N LEU A 80 -7.57 -34.29 -7.86
CA LEU A 80 -8.33 -33.36 -8.67
C LEU A 80 -9.84 -33.35 -8.36
N ASP A 81 -10.45 -34.48 -7.98
CA ASP A 81 -11.84 -34.53 -7.53
C ASP A 81 -12.02 -33.85 -6.17
N LEU A 82 -11.00 -33.92 -5.31
CA LEU A 82 -10.98 -33.20 -4.04
C LEU A 82 -10.98 -31.67 -4.26
N LEU A 83 -10.32 -31.20 -5.32
CA LEU A 83 -10.25 -29.79 -5.71
C LEU A 83 -11.53 -29.27 -6.39
N ALA A 84 -12.41 -30.17 -6.87
CA ALA A 84 -13.70 -29.79 -7.42
C ALA A 84 -14.62 -29.21 -6.32
N TYR A 85 -14.49 -29.70 -5.09
CA TYR A 85 -15.36 -29.30 -3.99
C TYR A 85 -15.13 -27.84 -3.56
N ASP A 86 -16.20 -27.04 -3.62
CA ASP A 86 -16.14 -25.61 -3.32
C ASP A 86 -15.70 -25.30 -1.88
N SER A 87 -15.93 -26.19 -0.89
CA SER A 87 -15.39 -25.95 0.46
C SER A 87 -13.87 -26.09 0.52
N VAL A 88 -13.27 -26.99 -0.28
CA VAL A 88 -11.81 -27.15 -0.33
C VAL A 88 -11.18 -25.92 -0.95
N LYS A 89 -11.79 -25.38 -2.02
CA LYS A 89 -11.39 -24.10 -2.63
C LYS A 89 -11.48 -22.94 -1.62
N THR A 90 -12.56 -22.88 -0.82
CA THR A 90 -12.72 -21.87 0.24
C THR A 90 -11.64 -21.99 1.32
N VAL A 91 -11.32 -23.20 1.79
CA VAL A 91 -10.27 -23.42 2.79
C VAL A 91 -8.91 -23.03 2.23
N MET A 92 -8.58 -23.40 1.00
CA MET A 92 -7.35 -23.00 0.33
C MET A 92 -7.24 -21.47 0.21
N LEU A 93 -8.32 -20.82 -0.21
CA LEU A 93 -8.39 -19.36 -0.30
C LEU A 93 -8.15 -18.72 1.07
N ALA A 94 -8.82 -19.23 2.13
CA ALA A 94 -8.65 -18.73 3.49
C ALA A 94 -7.19 -18.87 3.96
N VAL A 95 -6.55 -20.01 3.73
CA VAL A 95 -5.13 -20.23 4.07
C VAL A 95 -4.23 -19.25 3.31
N LEU A 96 -4.47 -19.03 2.02
CA LEU A 96 -3.72 -18.07 1.22
C LEU A 96 -3.86 -16.65 1.78
N PHE A 97 -5.09 -16.23 2.11
CA PHE A 97 -5.36 -14.93 2.71
C PHE A 97 -4.70 -14.77 4.08
N LEU A 98 -4.71 -15.80 4.92
CA LEU A 98 -4.04 -15.79 6.22
C LEU A 98 -2.51 -15.73 6.09
N MET A 99 -1.94 -16.46 5.13
CA MET A 99 -0.51 -16.39 4.82
C MET A 99 -0.12 -15.00 4.34
N PHE A 100 -0.88 -14.43 3.40
CA PHE A 100 -0.67 -13.08 2.89
C PHE A 100 -0.80 -12.03 4.00
N TYR A 101 -1.85 -12.13 4.82
CA TYR A 101 -2.03 -11.30 6.01
C TYR A 101 -0.83 -11.40 6.96
N GLY A 102 -0.36 -12.62 7.25
CA GLY A 102 0.79 -12.87 8.11
C GLY A 102 2.07 -12.25 7.55
N VAL A 103 2.31 -12.38 6.24
CA VAL A 103 3.46 -11.77 5.54
C VAL A 103 3.39 -10.25 5.63
N LEU A 104 2.25 -9.65 5.29
CA LEU A 104 2.06 -8.20 5.36
C LEU A 104 2.20 -7.69 6.81
N LYS A 105 1.56 -8.33 7.77
CA LYS A 105 1.66 -7.98 9.19
C LYS A 105 3.09 -8.10 9.70
N ARG A 106 3.82 -9.14 9.30
CA ARG A 106 5.24 -9.31 9.63
C ARG A 106 6.08 -8.21 8.99
N SER A 107 5.78 -7.80 7.75
CA SER A 107 6.45 -6.69 7.08
C SER A 107 6.20 -5.36 7.80
N ILE A 108 4.96 -5.10 8.23
CA ILE A 108 4.59 -3.90 9.01
C ILE A 108 5.39 -3.85 10.32
N ARG A 109 5.44 -4.96 11.06
CA ARG A 109 6.23 -5.06 12.30
C ARG A 109 7.72 -4.81 12.06
N LYS A 110 8.30 -5.39 11.01
CA LYS A 110 9.72 -5.19 10.66
C LYS A 110 10.04 -3.74 10.30
N GLN A 111 9.09 -3.02 9.70
CA GLN A 111 9.25 -1.62 9.34
C GLN A 111 8.95 -0.66 10.50
N GLY A 112 8.59 -1.16 11.69
CA GLY A 112 8.30 -0.33 12.86
C GLY A 112 7.09 0.60 12.68
N ARG A 113 6.21 0.34 11.70
CA ARG A 113 5.05 1.22 11.47
C ARG A 113 4.04 1.09 12.61
N ALA A 114 3.80 2.21 13.29
CA ALA A 114 2.74 2.38 14.26
C ALA A 114 1.49 2.99 13.60
N LEU A 115 0.43 3.16 14.39
CA LEU A 115 -0.74 3.94 13.97
C LEU A 115 -0.33 5.39 13.64
N PRO A 116 -1.05 6.06 12.72
CA PRO A 116 -0.72 7.42 12.34
C PRO A 116 -0.81 8.36 13.55
N ALA A 117 0.16 9.25 13.67
CA ALA A 117 0.12 10.35 14.62
C ALA A 117 -0.26 11.64 13.89
N CYS A 118 -0.94 12.55 14.59
CA CYS A 118 -1.24 13.86 14.05
C CYS A 118 0.05 14.63 13.75
N ALA A 119 0.13 15.29 12.59
CA ALA A 119 1.31 16.05 12.19
C ALA A 119 1.52 17.32 13.04
N ASN A 120 0.45 17.89 13.62
CA ASN A 120 0.53 19.08 14.47
C ASN A 120 0.82 18.73 15.95
N CYS A 121 -0.03 17.90 16.57
CA CYS A 121 0.04 17.64 18.01
C CYS A 121 0.75 16.31 18.38
N GLY A 122 1.18 15.51 17.42
CA GLY A 122 1.83 14.21 17.66
C GLY A 122 0.94 13.16 18.33
N THR A 123 -0.35 13.43 18.53
CA THR A 123 -1.27 12.50 19.20
C THR A 123 -1.54 11.30 18.29
N ILE A 124 -1.32 10.10 18.81
CA ILE A 124 -1.54 8.84 18.09
C ILE A 124 -3.04 8.64 17.87
N TRP A 125 -3.45 8.39 16.63
CA TRP A 125 -4.85 8.16 16.30
C TRP A 125 -5.29 6.76 16.69
N THR A 126 -6.55 6.66 17.10
CA THR A 126 -7.19 5.36 17.29
C THR A 126 -7.38 4.66 15.95
N HIS A 127 -7.39 3.33 15.96
CA HIS A 127 -7.57 2.52 14.75
C HIS A 127 -8.83 2.92 13.96
N LYS A 128 -9.93 3.28 14.64
CA LYS A 128 -11.19 3.72 14.00
C LYS A 128 -11.02 5.05 13.26
N LEU A 129 -10.31 6.01 13.84
CA LEU A 129 -10.02 7.30 13.22
C LEU A 129 -9.11 7.14 12.00
N ALA A 130 -8.04 6.35 12.14
CA ALA A 130 -7.13 6.03 11.04
C ALA A 130 -7.87 5.34 9.88
N LEU A 131 -8.77 4.41 10.20
CA LEU A 131 -9.61 3.71 9.22
C LEU A 131 -10.55 4.68 8.49
N LYS A 132 -11.26 5.53 9.26
CA LYS A 132 -12.17 6.54 8.69
C LYS A 132 -11.44 7.45 7.70
N LYS A 133 -10.22 7.85 8.03
CA LYS A 133 -9.37 8.66 7.14
C LYS A 133 -8.85 7.88 5.93
N ALA A 134 -8.54 6.60 6.08
CA ALA A 134 -8.01 5.82 4.98
C ALA A 134 -9.03 5.57 3.85
N PHE A 135 -10.30 5.41 4.22
CA PHE A 135 -11.40 5.22 3.27
C PHE A 135 -12.14 6.51 2.91
N GLY A 136 -12.00 7.56 3.72
CA GLY A 136 -12.56 8.88 3.45
C GLY A 136 -11.61 9.74 2.63
N ASN A 137 -12.14 10.42 1.61
CA ASN A 137 -11.36 11.36 0.80
C ASN A 137 -11.21 12.74 1.43
N GLU A 138 -11.98 13.01 2.49
CA GLU A 138 -12.13 14.33 3.08
C GLU A 138 -11.02 14.67 4.08
N LYS A 139 -10.83 15.97 4.29
CA LYS A 139 -10.03 16.50 5.39
C LYS A 139 -10.59 15.98 6.71
N THR A 140 -9.71 15.62 7.64
CA THR A 140 -10.17 15.14 8.95
C THR A 140 -9.50 15.98 10.01
N SER A 141 -10.32 16.73 10.74
CA SER A 141 -9.89 17.52 11.89
C SER A 141 -9.46 16.58 13.02
N CYS A 142 -8.32 16.88 13.63
CA CYS A 142 -7.87 16.14 14.80
C CYS A 142 -8.80 16.43 15.99
N PRO A 143 -9.27 15.42 16.73
CA PRO A 143 -10.13 15.65 17.90
C PRO A 143 -9.41 16.35 19.06
N ASN A 144 -8.07 16.36 19.07
CA ASN A 144 -7.28 16.97 20.15
C ASN A 144 -6.89 18.43 19.82
N CYS A 145 -6.36 18.68 18.62
CA CYS A 145 -5.87 20.02 18.23
C CYS A 145 -6.78 20.78 17.28
N GLY A 146 -7.87 20.18 16.78
CA GLY A 146 -8.79 20.81 15.81
C GLY A 146 -8.24 20.95 14.38
N GLU A 147 -6.93 20.87 14.21
CA GLU A 147 -6.24 21.07 12.93
C GLU A 147 -6.63 20.04 11.85
N GLU A 148 -6.74 20.51 10.61
CA GLU A 148 -7.02 19.66 9.44
C GLU A 148 -5.79 18.83 9.08
N ASN A 149 -5.94 17.51 9.04
CA ASN A 149 -4.88 16.60 8.60
C ASN A 149 -5.21 15.99 7.23
N TYR A 150 -4.22 16.01 6.36
CA TYR A 150 -4.26 15.45 5.02
C TYR A 150 -3.50 14.13 4.97
N GLN A 151 -3.85 13.29 4.01
CA GLN A 151 -3.14 12.04 3.77
C GLN A 151 -2.02 12.31 2.78
N THR A 152 -0.82 11.83 3.07
CA THR A 152 0.33 12.01 2.17
C THR A 152 0.10 11.32 0.83
N ARG A 153 0.70 11.85 -0.24
CA ARG A 153 0.68 11.23 -1.57
C ARG A 153 1.25 9.81 -1.55
N ASN A 154 2.33 9.61 -0.79
CA ASN A 154 2.98 8.31 -0.68
C ASN A 154 2.07 7.30 0.03
N SER A 155 1.35 7.72 1.07
CA SER A 155 0.33 6.90 1.72
C SER A 155 -0.82 6.54 0.78
N ARG A 156 -1.36 7.50 0.02
CA ARG A 156 -2.41 7.21 -0.98
C ARG A 156 -1.97 6.20 -2.02
N LYS A 157 -0.74 6.31 -2.54
CA LYS A 157 -0.17 5.33 -3.48
C LYS A 157 -0.07 3.94 -2.82
N LYS A 158 0.43 3.85 -1.59
CA LYS A 158 0.53 2.58 -0.84
C LYS A 158 -0.85 1.95 -0.62
N THR A 159 -1.86 2.75 -0.26
CA THR A 159 -3.23 2.27 -0.06
C THR A 159 -3.88 1.86 -1.39
N SER A 160 -3.62 2.58 -2.49
CA SER A 160 -4.13 2.27 -3.82
C SER A 160 -3.62 0.93 -4.36
N VAL A 161 -2.43 0.47 -3.96
CA VAL A 161 -1.94 -0.88 -4.29
C VAL A 161 -2.88 -1.97 -3.75
N PHE A 162 -3.56 -1.76 -2.62
CA PHE A 162 -4.56 -2.73 -2.14
C PHE A 162 -5.79 -2.78 -3.06
N GLN A 163 -6.10 -1.69 -3.75
CA GLN A 163 -7.20 -1.64 -4.71
C GLN A 163 -6.88 -2.40 -6.00
N LEU A 164 -5.60 -2.65 -6.31
CA LEU A 164 -5.18 -3.57 -7.38
C LEU A 164 -5.61 -5.02 -7.13
N LEU A 165 -6.00 -5.38 -5.91
CA LEU A 165 -6.56 -6.71 -5.61
C LEU A 165 -8.04 -6.82 -5.99
N MET A 166 -8.70 -5.73 -6.37
CA MET A 166 -10.12 -5.71 -6.73
C MET A 166 -10.43 -6.45 -8.05
N PRO A 167 -9.66 -6.32 -9.15
CA PRO A 167 -9.93 -7.03 -10.40
C PRO A 167 -9.90 -8.57 -10.27
N LEU A 168 -9.17 -9.08 -9.27
CA LEU A 168 -9.08 -10.52 -8.99
C LEU A 168 -10.44 -11.14 -8.59
N ILE A 169 -11.43 -10.32 -8.23
CA ILE A 169 -12.81 -10.75 -7.97
C ILE A 169 -13.38 -11.53 -9.17
N ILE A 170 -13.12 -11.07 -10.39
CA ILE A 170 -13.66 -11.68 -11.61
C ILE A 170 -13.11 -13.09 -11.78
N ILE A 171 -11.82 -13.28 -11.48
CA ILE A 171 -11.18 -14.60 -11.54
C ILE A 171 -11.79 -15.52 -10.50
N MET A 172 -12.00 -15.03 -9.28
CA MET A 172 -12.60 -15.83 -8.20
C MET A 172 -14.03 -16.24 -8.53
N ALA A 173 -14.83 -15.38 -9.18
CA ALA A 173 -16.17 -15.74 -9.62
C ALA A 173 -16.19 -16.89 -10.65
N ASN A 174 -15.09 -17.15 -11.36
CA ASN A 174 -14.98 -18.27 -12.32
C ASN A 174 -14.39 -19.56 -11.73
N VAL A 175 -13.78 -19.50 -10.53
CA VAL A 175 -13.13 -20.66 -9.89
C VAL A 175 -14.14 -21.52 -9.11
N PHE A 176 -15.18 -20.90 -8.57
CA PHE A 176 -16.25 -21.59 -7.84
C PHE A 176 -17.35 -22.03 -8.81
N GLU A 177 -17.99 -23.17 -8.52
CA GLU A 177 -19.11 -23.65 -9.34
C GLU A 177 -20.26 -22.64 -9.30
N ASN A 178 -20.52 -22.08 -8.12
CA ASN A 178 -21.39 -20.93 -7.96
C ASN A 178 -20.57 -19.64 -7.89
N GLY A 179 -20.50 -18.91 -9.01
CA GLY A 179 -19.72 -17.68 -9.09
C GLY A 179 -20.14 -16.60 -8.09
N PHE A 180 -21.42 -16.53 -7.70
CA PHE A 180 -21.89 -15.60 -6.66
C PHE A 180 -21.31 -15.95 -5.28
N TYR A 181 -21.23 -17.24 -4.96
CA TYR A 181 -20.66 -17.70 -3.70
C TYR A 181 -19.17 -17.32 -3.61
N GLY A 182 -18.41 -17.59 -4.68
CA GLY A 182 -17.01 -17.20 -4.78
C GLY A 182 -16.79 -15.68 -4.67
N PHE A 183 -17.65 -14.90 -5.32
CA PHE A 183 -17.63 -13.44 -5.26
C PHE A 183 -17.79 -12.92 -3.81
N PHE A 184 -18.82 -13.37 -3.10
CA PHE A 184 -19.10 -12.88 -1.74
C PHE A 184 -17.99 -13.28 -0.76
N ILE A 185 -17.50 -14.52 -0.83
CA ILE A 185 -16.42 -14.99 0.03
C ILE A 185 -15.17 -14.15 -0.17
N TYR A 186 -14.75 -13.96 -1.42
CA TYR A 186 -13.56 -13.18 -1.71
C TYR A 186 -13.72 -11.72 -1.24
N LEU A 187 -14.89 -11.13 -1.43
CA LEU A 187 -15.19 -9.77 -0.99
C LEU A 187 -15.08 -9.61 0.53
N VAL A 188 -15.61 -10.57 1.30
CA VAL A 188 -15.48 -10.59 2.76
C VAL A 188 -14.01 -10.65 3.18
N PHE A 189 -13.23 -11.54 2.60
CA PHE A 189 -11.79 -11.67 2.90
C PHE A 189 -11.01 -10.40 2.55
N LEU A 190 -11.28 -9.81 1.38
CA LEU A 190 -10.65 -8.57 0.95
C LEU A 190 -11.01 -7.40 1.89
N LEU A 191 -12.25 -7.30 2.33
CA LEU A 191 -12.70 -6.28 3.27
C LEU A 191 -12.02 -6.43 4.64
N VAL A 192 -11.93 -7.65 5.18
CA VAL A 192 -11.22 -7.93 6.44
C VAL A 192 -9.75 -7.56 6.33
N LEU A 193 -9.08 -7.93 5.23
CA LEU A 193 -7.67 -7.52 5.00
C LEU A 193 -7.52 -6.01 5.01
N ASN A 194 -8.36 -5.30 4.26
CA ASN A 194 -8.25 -3.86 4.15
C ASN A 194 -8.46 -3.19 5.52
N ILE A 195 -9.49 -3.60 6.27
CA ILE A 195 -9.76 -3.02 7.59
C ILE A 195 -8.59 -3.22 8.56
N CYS A 196 -7.96 -4.39 8.55
CA CYS A 196 -6.88 -4.70 9.48
C CYS A 196 -5.52 -4.13 9.08
N LEU A 197 -5.27 -3.86 7.79
CA LEU A 197 -3.93 -3.50 7.29
C LEU A 197 -3.81 -2.04 6.88
N VAL A 198 -4.82 -1.50 6.19
CA VAL A 198 -4.81 -0.14 5.64
C VAL A 198 -4.46 0.94 6.69
N PRO A 199 -5.00 0.95 7.93
CA PRO A 199 -4.71 2.03 8.88
C PRO A 199 -3.22 2.15 9.24
N TYR A 200 -2.41 1.10 9.07
CA TYR A 200 -0.96 1.11 9.31
C TYR A 200 -0.14 1.70 8.15
N TYR A 201 -0.76 1.91 6.99
CA TYR A 201 -0.14 2.55 5.82
C TYR A 201 -0.57 4.01 5.64
N VAL A 202 -1.48 4.49 6.50
CA VAL A 202 -1.87 5.90 6.54
C VAL A 202 -0.74 6.72 7.13
N GLU A 203 -0.24 7.70 6.38
CA GLU A 203 0.71 8.71 6.85
C GLU A 203 0.00 10.07 6.71
N LEU A 204 0.05 10.88 7.77
CA LEU A 204 -0.62 12.17 7.85
C LEU A 204 0.38 13.31 7.65
N GLN A 205 -0.08 14.37 7.00
CA GLN A 205 0.66 15.63 6.82
C GLN A 205 -0.27 16.83 7.04
N LEU A 206 0.35 17.97 7.33
CA LEU A 206 -0.31 19.28 7.28
C LEU A 206 -0.55 19.69 5.82
N ASP A 207 -1.25 20.80 5.62
CA ASP A 207 -1.43 21.39 4.29
C ASP A 207 -0.08 21.86 3.73
N ASP A 208 0.61 20.97 3.01
CA ASP A 208 1.87 21.28 2.35
C ASP A 208 1.61 21.53 0.86
N PRO A 209 1.83 22.75 0.34
CA PRO A 209 1.63 23.08 -1.07
C PRO A 209 2.55 22.30 -2.03
N MET A 210 3.66 21.73 -1.55
CA MET A 210 4.58 20.92 -2.38
C MET A 210 4.17 19.44 -2.46
N ASP A 211 3.30 18.99 -1.56
CA ASP A 211 2.85 17.59 -1.47
C ASP A 211 1.31 17.54 -1.45
N GLU A 212 0.70 18.37 -2.30
CA GLU A 212 -0.75 18.53 -2.40
C GLU A 212 -1.45 17.17 -2.64
N PRO A 213 -2.52 16.89 -1.87
CA PRO A 213 -3.30 15.68 -2.08
C PRO A 213 -4.00 15.76 -3.44
N TRP A 214 -3.78 14.76 -4.28
CA TRP A 214 -4.50 14.56 -5.54
C TRP A 214 -5.99 14.51 -5.20
N TRP A 215 -6.72 15.58 -5.54
CA TRP A 215 -8.17 15.69 -5.40
C TRP A 215 -8.87 14.57 -6.16
#